data_AF-A0A5K1FBF7-F1
#
_entry.id   AF-A0A5K1FBF7-F1
#
_cell.length_a   1.000
_cell.length_b   1.000
_cell.length_c   1.000
_cell.angle_alpha   90.00
_cell.angle_beta   90.00
_cell.angle_gamma   90.00
#
_symmetry.space_group_name_H-M   'P 1'
#
loop_
_entity.id
_entity.type
_entity.pdbx_description
1 polymer ?
#
loop_
_entity_poly.entity_id
_entity_poly.type
_entity_poly.pdbx_seq_one_letter_code
_entity_poly.pdbx_strand_id
1 'polypeptide(L)' 'AWQAPAGHLSHLCFSSFTLVVVLSQGEVSSALVSLSNVTDQFALLSFKSHVTKDPYNVLSNWNFNISFYDWTG' A
#
# COMPACT_ATOMS: atom_id res chain seq x y z
N ALA A 1 24.43 2.95 49.49
CA ALA A 1 24.58 2.70 48.05
C ALA A 1 23.21 2.91 47.39
N TRP A 2 23.00 4.06 46.75
CA TRP A 2 21.80 4.33 45.96
C TRP A 2 22.09 3.88 44.53
N GLN A 3 21.59 2.71 44.12
CA GLN A 3 21.67 2.28 42.72
C GLN A 3 20.45 2.87 41.99
N ALA A 4 20.69 3.85 41.12
CA ALA A 4 19.65 4.42 40.27
C ALA A 4 19.21 3.38 39.21
N PRO A 5 17.91 3.29 38.86
CA PRO A 5 17.38 2.27 37.94
C PRO A 5 17.62 2.64 36.45
N ALA A 6 18.84 3.08 36.10
CA ALA A 6 19.16 3.63 34.78
C ALA A 6 19.01 2.60 33.63
N GLY A 7 19.25 1.31 33.92
CA GLY A 7 19.09 0.25 32.92
C GLY A 7 17.64 0.01 32.49
N HIS A 8 16.68 0.19 33.40
CA HIS A 8 15.26 -0.09 33.13
C HIS A 8 14.67 0.97 32.20
N LEU A 9 15.03 2.24 32.39
CA LEU A 9 14.58 3.33 31.53
C LEU A 9 15.13 3.19 30.11
N SER A 10 16.41 2.80 29.96
CA SER A 10 17.03 2.59 28.63
C SER A 10 16.37 1.47 27.82
N HIS A 11 15.99 0.37 28.49
CA HIS A 11 15.33 -0.76 27.85
C HIS A 11 13.89 -0.43 27.46
N LEU A 12 13.19 0.33 28.31
CA LEU A 12 11.85 0.86 28.00
C LEU A 12 11.88 1.82 26.82
N CYS A 13 12.88 2.71 26.75
CA CYS A 13 13.08 3.58 25.60
C CYS A 13 13.34 2.79 24.33
N PHE A 14 14.25 1.81 24.37
CA PHE A 14 14.53 0.98 23.20
C PHE A 14 13.28 0.26 22.70
N SER A 15 12.51 -0.32 23.63
CA SER A 15 11.24 -0.98 23.31
C SER A 15 10.21 -0.02 22.70
N SER A 16 10.10 1.21 23.20
CA SER A 16 9.16 2.20 22.64
C SER A 16 9.59 2.67 21.25
N PHE A 17 10.89 2.89 21.03
CA PHE A 17 11.42 3.22 19.70
C PHE A 17 11.15 2.11 18.69
N THR A 18 11.39 0.85 19.05
CA THR A 18 11.09 -0.28 18.15
C THR A 18 9.61 -0.38 17.84
N LEU A 19 8.74 -0.14 18.83
CA LEU A 19 7.29 -0.17 18.62
C LEU A 19 6.83 0.95 17.68
N VAL A 20 7.34 2.16 17.85
CA VAL A 20 7.04 3.31 16.96
C VAL A 20 7.46 3.00 15.52
N VAL A 21 8.66 2.44 15.31
CA VAL A 21 9.15 2.06 13.98
C VAL A 21 8.24 1.01 13.33
N VAL A 22 7.87 -0.05 14.07
CA VAL A 22 6.99 -1.11 13.56
C VAL A 22 5.59 -0.57 13.20
N LEU A 23 5.01 0.27 14.05
CA LEU A 23 3.71 0.88 13.78
C LEU A 23 3.76 1.80 12.55
N SER A 24 4.82 2.60 12.40
CA SER A 24 4.98 3.52 11.26
C SER A 24 5.13 2.80 9.91
N GLN A 25 5.73 1.61 9.88
CA GLN A 25 5.90 0.84 8.64
C GLN A 25 4.57 0.31 8.08
N GLY A 26 3.61 -0.02 8.96
CA GLY A 26 2.28 -0.47 8.56
C GLY A 26 1.51 0.61 7.81
N GLU A 27 1.55 1.84 8.32
CA GLU A 27 0.85 2.99 7.71
C GLU A 27 1.46 3.39 6.36
N VAL A 28 2.80 3.43 6.28
CA VAL A 28 3.52 3.74 5.04
C VAL A 28 3.26 2.67 3.97
N SER A 29 3.25 1.39 4.35
CA SER A 29 2.99 0.31 3.39
C SER A 29 1.57 0.36 2.85
N SER A 30 0.57 0.59 3.69
CA SER A 30 -0.83 0.70 3.25
C SER A 30 -1.06 1.93 2.35
N ALA A 31 -0.43 3.07 2.66
CA ALA A 31 -0.50 4.26 1.83
C ALA A 31 0.20 4.10 0.48
N LEU A 32 1.35 3.41 0.44
CA LEU A 32 2.05 3.12 -0.81
C LEU A 32 1.27 2.13 -1.68
N VAL A 33 0.70 1.08 -1.08
CA VAL A 33 -0.13 0.11 -1.81
C VAL A 33 -1.40 0.79 -2.35
N SER A 34 -2.06 1.65 -1.57
CA SER A 34 -3.24 2.36 -2.07
C SER A 34 -2.92 3.34 -3.20
N LEU A 35 -1.78 4.05 -3.11
CA LEU A 35 -1.30 4.92 -4.18
C LEU A 35 -0.88 4.14 -5.44
N SER A 36 -0.20 3.00 -5.27
CA SER A 36 0.13 2.09 -6.37
C SER A 36 -1.14 1.65 -7.06
N ASN A 37 -2.11 1.11 -6.32
CA ASN A 37 -3.41 0.67 -6.86
C ASN A 37 -4.11 1.75 -7.71
N VAL A 38 -4.10 3.01 -7.27
CA VAL A 38 -4.66 4.12 -8.06
C VAL A 38 -3.85 4.34 -9.34
N THR A 39 -2.53 4.37 -9.24
CA THR A 39 -1.62 4.57 -10.37
C THR A 39 -1.75 3.44 -11.40
N ASP A 40 -1.81 2.20 -10.93
CA ASP A 40 -1.98 0.99 -11.72
C ASP A 40 -3.34 0.99 -12.44
N GLN A 41 -4.42 1.34 -11.73
CA GLN A 41 -5.76 1.45 -12.33
C GLN A 41 -5.79 2.51 -13.44
N PHE A 42 -5.15 3.67 -13.23
CA PHE A 42 -5.03 4.71 -14.25
C PHE A 42 -4.21 4.25 -15.47
N ALA A 43 -3.09 3.58 -15.25
CA ALA A 43 -2.22 3.08 -16.32
C ALA A 43 -2.96 2.08 -17.21
N LEU A 44 -3.71 1.15 -16.62
CA LEU A 44 -4.48 0.15 -17.33
C LEU A 44 -5.68 0.75 -18.10
N LEU A 45 -6.38 1.75 -17.54
CA LEU A 45 -7.42 2.47 -18.27
C LEU A 45 -6.87 3.29 -19.44
N SER A 46 -5.67 3.88 -19.27
CA SER A 46 -4.95 4.52 -20.36
C SER A 46 -4.58 3.50 -21.44
N PHE A 47 -4.11 2.31 -21.06
CA PHE A 47 -3.86 1.24 -22.01
C PHE A 47 -5.13 0.88 -22.80
N LYS A 48 -6.27 0.66 -22.11
CA LYS A 48 -7.57 0.38 -22.75
C LYS A 48 -7.95 1.46 -23.77
N SER A 49 -7.74 2.75 -23.49
CA SER A 49 -8.12 3.83 -24.42
C SER A 49 -7.30 3.83 -25.71
N HIS A 50 -6.09 3.27 -25.68
CA HIS A 50 -5.23 3.12 -26.85
C HIS A 50 -5.52 1.84 -27.64
N VAL A 51 -6.26 0.89 -27.08
CA VAL A 51 -6.73 -0.30 -27.80
C VAL A 51 -7.89 0.09 -28.71
N THR A 52 -7.58 0.32 -29.98
CA THR A 52 -8.58 0.74 -30.99
C THR A 52 -9.45 -0.41 -31.53
N LYS A 53 -9.03 -1.66 -31.31
CA LYS A 53 -9.75 -2.86 -31.75
C LYS A 53 -9.72 -3.90 -30.62
N ASP A 54 -10.89 -4.16 -30.05
CA ASP A 54 -11.11 -5.21 -29.07
C ASP A 54 -12.19 -6.19 -29.60
N PRO A 55 -11.85 -7.07 -30.55
CA PRO A 55 -12.83 -7.93 -31.23
C PRO A 55 -13.52 -8.93 -30.30
N TYR A 56 -12.91 -9.23 -29.16
CA TYR A 56 -13.44 -10.16 -28.15
C TYR A 56 -14.00 -9.44 -26.91
N ASN A 57 -13.94 -8.10 -26.90
CA ASN A 57 -14.44 -7.27 -25.81
C ASN A 57 -13.83 -7.65 -24.44
N VAL A 58 -12.55 -8.06 -24.43
CA VAL A 58 -11.84 -8.54 -23.22
C VAL A 58 -11.73 -7.42 -22.19
N LEU A 59 -11.52 -6.19 -22.65
CA LEU A 59 -11.34 -5.03 -21.79
C LEU A 59 -12.67 -4.39 -21.38
N SER A 60 -13.81 -5.04 -21.68
CA SER A 60 -15.15 -4.49 -21.50
C SER A 60 -15.43 -4.05 -20.06
N ASN A 61 -15.08 -4.90 -19.08
CA ASN A 61 -15.34 -4.64 -17.67
C ASN A 61 -14.27 -3.78 -16.99
N TRP A 62 -13.19 -3.40 -17.68
CA TRP A 62 -12.20 -2.47 -17.14
C TRP A 62 -12.85 -1.08 -17.01
N ASN A 63 -13.10 -0.66 -15.77
CA ASN A 63 -13.81 0.57 -15.45
C ASN A 63 -13.35 1.11 -14.09
N PHE A 64 -13.35 2.44 -13.90
CA PHE A 64 -12.97 3.07 -12.62
C PHE A 64 -13.89 2.69 -11.46
N ASN A 65 -15.16 2.39 -11.73
CA ASN A 65 -16.12 1.93 -10.72
C ASN A 65 -15.96 0.45 -10.35
N ILE A 66 -15.16 -0.30 -11.10
CA ILE A 66 -14.92 -1.72 -10.85
C ILE A 66 -13.51 -1.86 -10.29
N SER A 67 -13.39 -2.59 -9.18
CA SER A 67 -12.08 -2.91 -8.59
C SER A 67 -11.19 -3.59 -9.63
N PHE A 68 -9.92 -3.16 -9.74
CA PHE A 68 -9.03 -3.75 -10.75
C PHE A 68 -8.83 -5.27 -10.54
N TYR A 69 -9.01 -5.76 -9.31
CA TYR A 69 -8.96 -7.19 -8.98
C TYR A 69 -10.06 -8.01 -9.68
N ASP A 70 -11.17 -7.36 -10.05
CA ASP A 70 -12.32 -8.00 -10.72
C ASP A 70 -12.26 -7.84 -12.25
N TRP A 71 -11.20 -7.22 -12.79
CA TRP A 71 -11.06 -7.02 -14.21
C TRP A 71 -10.73 -8.33 -14.94
N THR A 72 -11.30 -8.48 -16.11
CA THR A 72 -11.04 -9.62 -17.00
C THR A 72 -9.63 -9.47 -17.57
N GLY A 73 -8.77 -10.45 -17.34
CA GLY A 73 -7.37 -10.48 -17.80
C GLY A 73 -7.08 -11.70 -18.65
#